data_AF-A0ABD3QHV1-F1
#
_entry.id   AF-A0ABD3QHV1-F1
#
_cell.length_a   1.000
_cell.length_b   1.000
_cell.length_c   1.000
_cell.angle_alpha   90.00
_cell.angle_beta   90.00
_cell.angle_gamma   90.00
#
_symmetry.space_group_name_H-M   'P 1'
#
loop_
_entity.id
_entity.type
_entity.pdbx_description
1 polymer ?
#
loop_
_entity_poly.entity_id
_entity_poly.type
_entity_poly.pdbx_seq_one_letter_code
_entity_poly.pdbx_strand_id
1 'polypeptide(L)'
;MMCNSGAVLLVTALSLTGQPVNGFVSRLMPSSLPSASLSSPKYFLGPKAPGLLVCLHMKSSFPEDTSESTDFDAPTSLPTYNRIDSPSEVSPDLTPSDEQFAEYKEFDRRKVEFPLSENTETIPSRRKTRQETEAKARARFKSGDELIELRRKVAALREDLTYAKDFRDSMKRYTAKEKLEAAVQRVKKLEMSISNLCMQDPEFWYVFMLEVAAGADRRGDEDTAKKARLDAKEARRCIPQLNMHGLWVGKYGTHGYEMVNITYVGEHEDVLVATKVTGDQNVPRGEVSFTCNLSPRLQFQSASSLEPIELNARAAKQWGKRYLPRHSGKGQVASEGYQNAQWMDGQLILVGRFFSFAWLPISHQVFFGRPSPELVLKMLKEHEQNSKKDNVASMRRVAETMMDGAYWNEQEADDFFNQEGCFE
;
A
#
# COMPACT_ATOMS: atom_id res chain seq x y z
N MET A 1 29.94 -49.57 -24.51
CA MET A 1 29.31 -49.56 -23.17
C MET A 1 28.84 -48.13 -22.91
N MET A 2 27.52 -47.95 -22.91
CA MET A 2 26.84 -46.69 -22.64
C MET A 2 26.81 -46.43 -21.13
N CYS A 3 26.89 -45.16 -20.72
CA CYS A 3 26.16 -44.66 -19.56
C CYS A 3 25.84 -43.17 -19.75
N ASN A 4 24.57 -42.93 -20.07
CA ASN A 4 23.89 -41.64 -20.01
C ASN A 4 23.79 -41.17 -18.55
N SER A 5 23.97 -39.88 -18.31
CA SER A 5 23.47 -39.21 -17.11
C SER A 5 22.56 -38.07 -17.57
N GLY A 6 21.25 -38.36 -17.59
CA GLY A 6 20.21 -37.39 -17.89
C GLY A 6 19.92 -36.52 -16.68
N ALA A 7 19.97 -35.20 -16.86
CA ALA A 7 19.48 -34.23 -15.91
C ALA A 7 17.94 -34.22 -15.94
N VAL A 8 17.32 -34.58 -14.82
CA VAL A 8 15.87 -34.46 -14.60
C VAL A 8 15.58 -33.04 -14.13
N LEU A 9 14.93 -32.25 -15.00
CA LEU A 9 14.44 -30.91 -14.69
C LEU A 9 13.05 -31.04 -14.03
N LEU A 10 13.02 -30.97 -12.71
CA LEU A 10 11.78 -30.99 -11.94
C LEU A 10 11.18 -29.57 -11.89
N VAL A 11 10.20 -29.29 -12.76
CA VAL A 11 9.42 -28.05 -12.72
C VAL A 11 8.32 -28.23 -11.67
N THR A 12 8.55 -27.74 -10.45
CA THR A 12 7.52 -27.61 -9.43
C THR A 12 6.68 -26.36 -9.70
N ALA A 13 5.52 -26.54 -10.31
CA ALA A 13 4.49 -25.51 -10.38
C ALA A 13 3.84 -25.35 -8.99
N LEU A 14 4.31 -24.37 -8.22
CA LEU A 14 3.63 -23.89 -7.00
C LEU A 14 2.38 -23.12 -7.41
N SER A 15 1.25 -23.82 -7.50
CA SER A 15 -0.07 -23.20 -7.64
C SER A 15 -0.52 -22.70 -6.25
N LEU A 16 -0.29 -21.42 -5.97
CA LEU A 16 -0.88 -20.69 -4.86
C LEU A 16 -2.38 -20.54 -5.11
N THR A 17 -3.17 -21.55 -4.74
CA THR A 17 -4.62 -21.46 -4.68
C THR A 17 -5.02 -20.73 -3.39
N GLY A 18 -4.96 -19.41 -3.41
CA GLY A 18 -5.60 -18.60 -2.39
C GLY A 18 -7.10 -18.81 -2.46
N GLN A 19 -7.70 -19.50 -1.48
CA GLN A 19 -9.15 -19.55 -1.39
C GLN A 19 -9.69 -18.14 -1.13
N PRO A 20 -10.58 -17.61 -1.98
CA PRO A 20 -11.20 -16.32 -1.74
C PRO A 20 -11.99 -16.39 -0.43
N VAL A 21 -11.75 -15.42 0.46
CA VAL A 21 -12.42 -15.24 1.75
C VAL A 21 -13.89 -14.85 1.49
N ASN A 22 -14.68 -15.79 0.99
CA ASN A 22 -16.07 -15.60 0.61
C ASN A 22 -16.94 -15.52 1.88
N GLY A 23 -17.75 -14.47 2.01
CA GLY A 23 -18.84 -14.41 2.99
C GLY A 23 -18.63 -13.46 4.17
N PHE A 24 -17.64 -12.57 4.13
CA PHE A 24 -17.48 -11.55 5.17
C PHE A 24 -18.65 -10.56 5.17
N VAL A 25 -19.01 -10.01 4.01
CA VAL A 25 -20.15 -9.08 3.91
C VAL A 25 -21.47 -9.76 4.27
N SER A 26 -21.64 -11.02 3.85
CA SER A 26 -22.83 -11.83 4.15
C SER A 26 -23.06 -12.03 5.66
N ARG A 27 -22.00 -11.94 6.49
CA ARG A 27 -22.11 -12.00 7.96
C ARG A 27 -22.40 -10.65 8.62
N LEU A 28 -22.02 -9.54 7.99
CA LEU A 28 -22.16 -8.20 8.57
C LEU A 28 -23.46 -7.50 8.21
N MET A 29 -24.07 -7.87 7.08
CA MET A 29 -25.34 -7.31 6.66
C MET A 29 -26.47 -8.31 6.90
N PRO A 30 -27.56 -7.93 7.58
CA PRO A 30 -28.74 -8.79 7.66
C PRO A 30 -29.18 -9.14 6.23
N SER A 31 -29.63 -10.37 6.01
CA SER A 31 -30.08 -10.91 4.71
C SER A 31 -31.24 -10.13 4.06
N SER A 32 -31.75 -9.11 4.74
CA SER A 32 -32.69 -8.11 4.26
C SER A 32 -32.02 -6.74 4.24
N LEU A 33 -31.13 -6.50 3.27
CA LEU A 33 -30.86 -5.11 2.89
C LEU A 33 -32.16 -4.54 2.32
N PRO A 34 -32.63 -3.36 2.78
CA PRO A 34 -33.68 -2.66 2.06
C PRO A 34 -33.16 -2.41 0.65
N SER A 35 -33.95 -2.75 -0.37
CA SER A 35 -33.71 -2.28 -1.71
C SER A 35 -33.73 -0.76 -1.66
N ALA A 36 -32.55 -0.15 -1.52
CA ALA A 36 -32.39 1.28 -1.60
C ALA A 36 -32.67 1.67 -3.05
N SER A 37 -33.94 1.98 -3.33
CA SER A 37 -34.32 2.67 -4.55
C SER A 37 -33.71 4.07 -4.46
N LEU A 38 -32.48 4.19 -4.97
CA LEU A 38 -31.93 5.47 -5.41
C LEU A 38 -32.88 5.98 -6.51
N SER A 39 -33.88 6.74 -6.09
CA SER A 39 -34.82 7.42 -6.96
C SER A 39 -34.08 8.56 -7.68
N SER A 40 -33.57 8.26 -8.86
CA SER A 40 -33.43 9.28 -9.90
C SER A 40 -34.82 9.73 -10.35
N PRO A 41 -34.98 10.98 -10.85
CA PRO A 41 -36.30 11.55 -11.15
C PRO A 41 -37.03 10.73 -12.23
N LYS A 42 -38.34 10.62 -11.99
CA LYS A 42 -39.31 9.69 -12.59
C LYS A 42 -39.37 9.77 -14.12
N TYR A 43 -39.28 8.60 -14.77
CA TYR A 43 -40.08 8.32 -15.96
C TYR A 43 -40.99 7.12 -15.68
N PHE A 44 -42.27 7.33 -15.96
CA PHE A 44 -43.41 6.45 -15.75
C PHE A 44 -43.51 5.42 -16.89
N LEU A 45 -43.76 4.15 -16.56
CA LEU A 45 -44.75 3.21 -17.15
C LEU A 45 -44.48 1.79 -16.63
N GLY A 46 -45.51 1.11 -16.07
CA GLY A 46 -45.45 -0.23 -15.44
C GLY A 46 -45.58 -1.40 -16.43
N PRO A 47 -46.14 -2.59 -16.07
CA PRO A 47 -46.49 -3.12 -14.74
C PRO A 47 -45.97 -4.55 -14.40
N LYS A 48 -45.87 -4.82 -13.09
CA LYS A 48 -46.00 -6.07 -12.28
C LYS A 48 -45.76 -7.48 -12.87
N ALA A 49 -44.91 -8.26 -12.18
CA ALA A 49 -45.00 -9.73 -12.00
C ALA A 49 -44.29 -10.18 -10.69
N PRO A 50 -44.59 -11.37 -10.11
CA PRO A 50 -44.62 -11.61 -8.67
C PRO A 50 -43.34 -12.17 -8.05
N GLY A 51 -43.22 -11.97 -6.73
CA GLY A 51 -42.07 -12.33 -5.90
C GLY A 51 -41.90 -13.83 -5.64
N LEU A 52 -40.63 -14.24 -5.63
CA LEU A 52 -40.16 -15.54 -5.18
C LEU A 52 -39.40 -15.35 -3.85
N LEU A 53 -39.91 -15.94 -2.77
CA LEU A 53 -39.28 -15.94 -1.45
C LEU A 53 -38.50 -17.25 -1.29
N VAL A 54 -37.16 -17.19 -1.29
CA VAL A 54 -36.30 -18.35 -1.01
C VAL A 54 -35.67 -18.18 0.37
N CYS A 55 -36.13 -18.97 1.34
CA CYS A 55 -35.48 -19.13 2.63
C CYS A 55 -34.37 -20.19 2.53
N LEU A 56 -33.11 -19.79 2.68
CA LEU A 56 -32.00 -20.72 2.87
C LEU A 56 -31.66 -20.80 4.37
N HIS A 57 -31.99 -21.94 4.97
CA HIS A 57 -31.44 -22.37 6.26
C HIS A 57 -30.04 -22.93 6.04
N MET A 58 -29.01 -22.33 6.65
CA MET A 58 -27.71 -22.98 6.82
C MET A 58 -27.50 -23.28 8.31
N LYS A 59 -27.51 -24.57 8.64
CA LYS A 59 -26.95 -25.11 9.89
C LYS A 59 -25.45 -25.28 9.70
N SER A 60 -24.63 -24.61 10.51
CA SER A 60 -23.20 -24.91 10.62
C SER A 60 -22.96 -25.67 11.93
N SER A 61 -22.60 -26.94 11.82
CA SER A 61 -21.98 -27.73 12.90
C SER A 61 -20.49 -27.43 12.93
N PHE A 62 -19.97 -27.09 14.11
CA PHE A 62 -18.53 -27.04 14.41
C PHE A 62 -18.08 -28.41 14.93
N PRO A 63 -16.85 -28.88 14.64
CA PRO A 63 -16.21 -29.88 15.47
C PRO A 63 -15.53 -29.21 16.67
N GLU A 64 -15.70 -29.83 17.84
CA GLU A 64 -14.90 -29.57 19.03
C GLU A 64 -13.54 -30.26 18.84
N ASP A 65 -12.46 -29.48 18.80
CA ASP A 65 -11.10 -30.02 18.93
C ASP A 65 -10.62 -29.84 20.38
N THR A 66 -10.34 -31.00 20.98
CA THR A 66 -9.76 -31.24 22.28
C THR A 66 -8.34 -30.69 22.37
N SER A 67 -8.07 -29.93 23.43
CA SER A 67 -6.74 -29.46 23.81
C SER A 67 -5.91 -30.58 24.42
N GLU A 68 -4.84 -31.01 23.74
CA GLU A 68 -3.72 -31.72 24.37
C GLU A 68 -2.59 -30.73 24.65
N SER A 69 -2.24 -30.61 25.93
CA SER A 69 -1.09 -29.88 26.46
C SER A 69 0.17 -30.73 26.34
N THR A 70 1.19 -30.23 25.65
CA THR A 70 2.56 -30.75 25.76
C THR A 70 3.48 -29.64 26.23
N ASP A 71 4.00 -29.83 27.44
CA ASP A 71 5.08 -29.06 28.04
C ASP A 71 6.35 -29.24 27.21
N PHE A 72 6.99 -28.13 26.85
CA PHE A 72 8.31 -28.11 26.22
C PHE A 72 9.26 -27.26 27.07
N ASP A 73 10.20 -27.94 27.72
CA ASP A 73 11.30 -27.35 28.48
C ASP A 73 12.26 -26.60 27.56
N ALA A 74 12.54 -25.34 27.89
CA ALA A 74 13.52 -24.51 27.19
C ALA A 74 14.90 -24.64 27.86
N PRO A 75 15.98 -24.96 27.11
CA PRO A 75 17.32 -24.88 27.66
C PRO A 75 17.85 -23.45 27.59
N THR A 76 18.31 -22.98 28.74
CA THR A 76 18.98 -21.70 28.95
C THR A 76 20.44 -21.82 28.52
N SER A 77 20.86 -21.07 27.49
CA SER A 77 22.23 -20.53 27.38
C SER A 77 22.37 -19.67 26.12
N LEU A 78 22.60 -18.37 26.31
CA LEU A 78 23.10 -17.47 25.28
C LEU A 78 24.60 -17.23 25.50
N PRO A 79 25.42 -17.12 24.43
CA PRO A 79 26.81 -16.77 24.57
C PRO A 79 26.98 -15.27 24.85
N THR A 80 27.75 -14.98 25.88
CA THR A 80 28.33 -13.67 26.20
C THR A 80 29.13 -13.15 25.01
N TYR A 81 28.65 -12.08 24.37
CA TYR A 81 29.44 -11.28 23.45
C TYR A 81 30.26 -10.24 24.21
N ASN A 82 31.55 -10.21 23.89
CA ASN A 82 32.53 -9.33 24.48
C ASN A 82 32.21 -7.86 24.21
N ARG A 83 32.29 -7.11 25.32
CA ARG A 83 32.27 -5.66 25.45
C ARG A 83 33.43 -5.07 24.64
N ILE A 84 33.11 -4.42 23.51
CA ILE A 84 34.04 -3.56 22.77
C ILE A 84 33.89 -2.14 23.30
N ASP A 85 35.03 -1.52 23.54
CA ASP A 85 35.22 -0.22 24.13
C ASP A 85 34.48 0.93 23.44
N SER A 86 34.06 1.86 24.29
CA SER A 86 33.38 3.11 23.97
C SER A 86 34.24 4.05 23.11
N PRO A 87 33.67 4.69 22.07
CA PRO A 87 34.12 5.99 21.63
C PRO A 87 33.24 7.09 22.22
N SER A 88 33.92 7.97 22.96
CA SER A 88 33.69 9.41 23.14
C SER A 88 32.52 10.07 22.39
N GLU A 89 31.70 10.78 23.18
CA GLU A 89 31.05 12.06 22.89
C GLU A 89 30.45 12.26 21.50
N VAL A 90 29.20 11.79 21.33
CA VAL A 90 28.33 12.21 20.24
C VAL A 90 27.57 13.47 20.67
N SER A 91 27.82 14.56 19.97
CA SER A 91 27.18 15.87 20.11
C SER A 91 25.65 15.78 19.87
N PRO A 92 24.80 16.40 20.71
CA PRO A 92 23.37 16.40 20.50
C PRO A 92 22.92 17.75 19.91
N ASP A 93 23.04 17.97 18.60
CA ASP A 93 22.14 18.89 17.91
C ASP A 93 22.24 18.77 16.39
N LEU A 94 21.33 17.97 15.82
CA LEU A 94 20.92 18.13 14.42
C LEU A 94 19.40 18.26 14.40
N THR A 95 18.90 19.24 15.16
CA THR A 95 17.61 19.83 14.81
C THR A 95 17.79 20.54 13.46
N PRO A 96 16.96 20.25 12.43
CA PRO A 96 17.00 21.03 11.20
C PRO A 96 16.78 22.50 11.56
N SER A 97 17.71 23.38 11.18
CA SER A 97 17.60 24.80 11.49
C SER A 97 16.25 25.33 11.00
N ASP A 98 15.58 26.15 11.82
CA ASP A 98 14.28 26.76 11.51
C ASP A 98 14.28 27.51 10.15
N GLU A 99 15.46 27.86 9.63
CA GLU A 99 15.67 28.48 8.31
C GLU A 99 15.33 27.56 7.12
N GLN A 100 15.64 26.25 7.17
CA GLN A 100 15.28 25.33 6.07
C GLN A 100 13.76 25.10 5.98
N PHE A 101 13.02 25.33 7.08
CA PHE A 101 11.56 25.23 7.09
C PHE A 101 10.85 26.54 6.71
N ALA A 102 11.52 27.69 6.78
CA ALA A 102 10.97 28.96 6.31
C ALA A 102 10.71 28.93 4.80
N GLU A 103 11.58 28.26 4.02
CA GLU A 103 11.44 28.10 2.57
C GLU A 103 10.19 27.29 2.18
N TYR A 104 9.82 26.28 2.98
CA TYR A 104 8.59 25.50 2.75
C TYR A 104 7.30 26.25 3.11
N LYS A 105 7.32 27.11 4.13
CA LYS A 105 6.18 27.99 4.43
C LYS A 105 5.98 29.04 3.33
N GLU A 106 7.05 29.46 2.68
CA GLU A 106 6.97 30.37 1.54
C GLU A 106 6.36 29.70 0.31
N PHE A 107 6.57 28.39 0.12
CA PHE A 107 5.95 27.61 -0.96
C PHE A 107 4.41 27.54 -0.86
N ASP A 108 3.84 27.54 0.35
CA ASP A 108 2.38 27.58 0.53
C ASP A 108 1.83 29.02 0.38
N ARG A 109 2.66 30.05 0.60
CA ARG A 109 2.33 31.46 0.27
C ARG A 109 2.41 31.75 -1.23
N ARG A 110 3.29 31.09 -1.98
CA ARG A 110 3.38 31.21 -3.46
C ARG A 110 2.23 30.53 -4.21
N LYS A 111 1.27 29.89 -3.53
CA LYS A 111 -0.04 29.54 -4.13
C LYS A 111 -0.85 30.76 -4.61
N VAL A 112 -0.39 31.98 -4.32
CA VAL A 112 -1.06 33.23 -4.69
C VAL A 112 -0.52 33.86 -5.99
N GLU A 113 0.60 33.38 -6.58
CA GLU A 113 1.23 34.08 -7.72
C GLU A 113 0.82 33.59 -9.12
N PHE A 114 0.01 32.53 -9.21
CA PHE A 114 -0.85 32.34 -10.38
C PHE A 114 -2.29 32.58 -9.92
N PRO A 115 -2.72 33.85 -9.77
CA PRO A 115 -4.14 34.12 -9.82
C PRO A 115 -4.59 33.56 -11.17
N LEU A 116 -5.18 32.36 -11.15
CA LEU A 116 -6.02 31.92 -12.25
C LEU A 116 -7.00 33.07 -12.41
N SER A 117 -6.84 33.85 -13.47
CA SER A 117 -7.65 35.04 -13.71
C SER A 117 -9.09 34.67 -13.39
N GLU A 118 -9.74 35.44 -12.50
CA GLU A 118 -11.12 35.21 -12.05
C GLU A 118 -12.17 35.27 -13.19
N ASN A 119 -11.72 35.28 -14.46
CA ASN A 119 -12.51 34.85 -15.61
C ASN A 119 -12.90 33.38 -15.47
N THR A 120 -13.83 33.10 -14.55
CA THR A 120 -14.56 31.86 -14.35
C THR A 120 -15.43 31.47 -15.55
N GLU A 121 -15.52 32.32 -16.58
CA GLU A 121 -16.41 32.15 -17.72
C GLU A 121 -16.04 30.97 -18.63
N THR A 122 -14.82 30.42 -18.54
CA THR A 122 -14.44 29.25 -19.36
C THR A 122 -13.64 28.20 -18.59
N ILE A 123 -14.10 27.79 -17.40
CA ILE A 123 -13.66 26.48 -16.88
C ILE A 123 -14.17 25.41 -17.85
N PRO A 124 -13.31 24.61 -18.50
CA PRO A 124 -13.78 23.59 -19.44
C PRO A 124 -14.80 22.68 -18.76
N SER A 125 -15.92 22.37 -19.41
CA SER A 125 -17.02 21.58 -18.82
C SER A 125 -16.53 20.28 -18.16
N ARG A 126 -15.50 19.64 -18.73
CA ARG A 126 -14.83 18.46 -18.15
C ARG A 126 -14.27 18.70 -16.74
N ARG A 127 -13.65 19.85 -16.48
CA ARG A 127 -13.09 20.20 -15.17
C ARG A 127 -14.20 20.47 -14.15
N LYS A 128 -15.29 21.14 -14.57
CA LYS A 128 -16.47 21.35 -13.73
C LYS A 128 -17.13 20.03 -13.33
N THR A 129 -17.39 19.14 -14.28
CA THR A 129 -17.96 17.80 -13.99
C THR A 129 -17.06 16.99 -13.06
N ARG A 130 -15.74 17.09 -13.21
CA ARG A 130 -14.79 16.45 -12.29
C ARG A 130 -14.89 17.01 -10.87
N GLN A 131 -14.90 18.34 -10.72
CA GLN A 131 -15.04 18.99 -9.42
C GLN A 131 -16.35 18.63 -8.73
N GLU A 132 -17.47 18.62 -9.46
CA GLU A 132 -18.77 18.20 -8.94
C GLU A 132 -18.78 16.73 -8.50
N THR A 133 -18.14 15.85 -9.28
CA THR A 133 -18.01 14.42 -8.93
C THR A 133 -17.15 14.25 -7.67
N GLU A 134 -16.02 14.94 -7.59
CA GLU A 134 -15.15 14.91 -6.40
C GLU A 134 -15.85 15.48 -5.16
N ALA A 135 -16.64 16.55 -5.32
CA ALA A 135 -17.42 17.14 -4.24
C ALA A 135 -18.51 16.19 -3.73
N LYS A 136 -19.25 15.53 -4.63
CA LYS A 136 -20.25 14.50 -4.27
C LYS A 136 -19.59 13.34 -3.52
N ALA A 137 -18.45 12.86 -4.01
CA ALA A 137 -17.74 11.76 -3.37
C ALA A 137 -17.21 12.15 -1.97
N ARG A 138 -16.69 13.37 -1.80
CA ARG A 138 -16.28 13.93 -0.50
C ARG A 138 -17.46 14.14 0.46
N ALA A 139 -18.64 14.46 -0.05
CA ALA A 139 -19.85 14.57 0.77
C ALA A 139 -20.35 13.19 1.24
N ARG A 140 -20.13 12.15 0.43
CA ARG A 140 -20.54 10.77 0.70
C ARG A 140 -19.61 10.06 1.69
N PHE A 141 -18.31 10.24 1.56
CA PHE A 141 -17.30 9.47 2.31
C PHE A 141 -16.49 10.34 3.27
N LYS A 142 -16.22 9.78 4.45
CA LYS A 142 -15.31 10.38 5.42
C LYS A 142 -13.85 10.18 5.00
N SER A 143 -12.99 11.12 5.35
CA SER A 143 -11.56 11.08 5.02
C SER A 143 -10.70 11.66 6.15
N GLY A 144 -9.40 11.35 6.15
CA GLY A 144 -8.45 11.89 7.13
C GLY A 144 -8.80 11.51 8.58
N ASP A 145 -8.77 12.48 9.48
CA ASP A 145 -9.04 12.27 10.91
C ASP A 145 -10.50 11.83 11.15
N GLU A 146 -11.46 12.38 10.40
CA GLU A 146 -12.88 12.00 10.52
C GLU A 146 -13.10 10.51 10.22
N LEU A 147 -12.34 9.95 9.29
CA LEU A 147 -12.41 8.52 8.95
C LEU A 147 -11.90 7.65 10.11
N ILE A 148 -10.88 8.10 10.83
CA ILE A 148 -10.31 7.37 11.95
C ILE A 148 -11.24 7.44 13.16
N GLU A 149 -11.85 8.60 13.41
CA GLU A 149 -12.90 8.73 14.43
C GLU A 149 -14.12 7.86 14.11
N LEU A 150 -14.56 7.84 12.86
CA LEU A 150 -15.62 6.96 12.38
C LEU A 150 -15.29 5.49 12.68
N ARG A 151 -14.07 5.05 12.36
CA ARG A 151 -13.61 3.67 12.59
C ARG A 151 -13.54 3.31 14.08
N ARG A 152 -13.03 4.21 14.93
CA ARG A 152 -13.05 4.03 16.40
C ARG A 152 -14.47 3.91 16.94
N LYS A 153 -15.40 4.74 16.47
CA LYS A 153 -16.81 4.66 16.85
C LYS A 153 -17.43 3.33 16.42
N VAL A 154 -17.12 2.85 15.22
CA VAL A 154 -17.56 1.54 14.74
C VAL A 154 -16.98 0.41 15.61
N ALA A 155 -15.72 0.49 16.00
CA ALA A 155 -15.09 -0.49 16.89
C ALA A 155 -15.77 -0.54 18.26
N ALA A 156 -16.01 0.62 18.90
CA ALA A 156 -16.72 0.70 20.17
C ALA A 156 -18.16 0.12 20.09
N LEU A 157 -18.91 0.46 19.03
CA LEU A 157 -20.26 -0.09 18.83
C LEU A 157 -20.26 -1.61 18.62
N ARG A 158 -19.17 -2.18 18.08
CA ARG A 158 -19.03 -3.64 17.92
C ARG A 158 -18.77 -4.32 19.24
N GLU A 159 -17.96 -3.73 20.10
CA GLU A 159 -17.77 -4.21 21.48
C GLU A 159 -19.12 -4.22 22.23
N ASP A 160 -19.87 -3.11 22.14
CA ASP A 160 -21.23 -3.01 22.68
C ASP A 160 -22.19 -4.06 22.09
N LEU A 161 -22.06 -4.36 20.79
CA LEU A 161 -22.88 -5.36 20.11
C LEU A 161 -22.56 -6.77 20.60
N THR A 162 -21.29 -7.11 20.80
CA THR A 162 -20.86 -8.39 21.37
C THR A 162 -21.45 -8.55 22.77
N TYR A 163 -21.27 -7.56 23.63
CA TYR A 163 -21.85 -7.54 24.97
C TYR A 163 -23.39 -7.70 24.94
N ALA A 164 -24.08 -6.98 24.05
CA ALA A 164 -25.53 -7.07 23.91
C ALA A 164 -26.01 -8.44 23.40
N LYS A 165 -25.23 -9.10 22.54
CA LYS A 165 -25.50 -10.46 22.05
C LYS A 165 -25.33 -11.48 23.16
N ASP A 166 -24.24 -11.41 23.91
CA ASP A 166 -23.99 -12.28 25.05
C ASP A 166 -25.08 -12.12 26.11
N PHE A 167 -25.41 -10.87 26.46
CA PHE A 167 -26.51 -10.57 27.37
C PHE A 167 -27.85 -11.13 26.88
N ARG A 168 -28.20 -10.92 25.61
CA ARG A 168 -29.41 -11.49 25.00
C ARG A 168 -29.42 -13.01 25.13
N ASP A 169 -28.29 -13.67 24.90
CA ASP A 169 -28.19 -15.12 24.90
C ASP A 169 -28.22 -15.72 26.32
N SER A 170 -27.70 -15.01 27.33
CA SER A 170 -27.94 -15.33 28.73
C SER A 170 -29.42 -15.16 29.11
N MET A 171 -30.06 -14.08 28.65
CA MET A 171 -31.45 -13.75 29.00
C MET A 171 -32.48 -14.72 28.41
N LYS A 172 -32.18 -15.35 27.28
CA LYS A 172 -33.01 -16.41 26.67
C LYS A 172 -33.28 -17.58 27.63
N ARG A 173 -32.41 -17.80 28.62
CA ARG A 173 -32.49 -18.95 29.54
C ARG A 173 -33.32 -18.66 30.80
N TYR A 174 -33.45 -17.39 31.23
CA TYR A 174 -33.87 -17.09 32.61
C TYR A 174 -34.94 -16.01 32.78
N THR A 175 -35.40 -15.33 31.72
CA THR A 175 -36.07 -14.04 31.91
C THR A 175 -37.41 -13.87 31.21
N ALA A 176 -38.23 -12.98 31.78
CA ALA A 176 -39.51 -12.55 31.23
C ALA A 176 -39.38 -12.01 29.79
N LYS A 177 -40.34 -12.38 28.95
CA LYS A 177 -40.41 -12.09 27.51
C LYS A 177 -40.08 -10.63 27.15
N GLU A 178 -40.56 -9.68 27.95
CA GLU A 178 -40.37 -8.24 27.73
C GLU A 178 -38.88 -7.81 27.75
N LYS A 179 -38.08 -8.32 28.71
CA LYS A 179 -36.65 -7.97 28.78
C LYS A 179 -35.86 -8.58 27.61
N LEU A 180 -36.29 -9.76 27.12
CA LEU A 180 -35.70 -10.38 25.94
C LEU A 180 -36.00 -9.56 24.68
N GLU A 181 -37.23 -9.08 24.52
CA GLU A 181 -37.61 -8.19 23.41
C GLU A 181 -36.78 -6.89 23.42
N ALA A 182 -36.60 -6.27 24.59
CA ALA A 182 -35.74 -5.09 24.72
C ALA A 182 -34.28 -5.38 24.32
N ALA A 183 -33.72 -6.52 24.71
CA ALA A 183 -32.38 -6.93 24.31
C ALA A 183 -32.25 -7.16 22.79
N VAL A 184 -33.25 -7.79 22.17
CA VAL A 184 -33.30 -7.99 20.71
C VAL A 184 -33.36 -6.65 19.97
N GLN A 185 -34.19 -5.70 20.44
CA GLN A 185 -34.26 -4.37 19.84
C GLN A 185 -32.94 -3.60 19.99
N ARG A 186 -32.24 -3.73 21.12
CA ARG A 186 -30.92 -3.13 21.32
C ARG A 186 -29.89 -3.67 20.33
N VAL A 187 -29.81 -4.99 20.16
CA VAL A 187 -28.92 -5.64 19.17
C VAL A 187 -29.21 -5.11 17.77
N LYS A 188 -30.49 -5.08 17.36
CA LYS A 188 -30.89 -4.58 16.04
C LYS A 188 -30.50 -3.11 15.84
N LYS A 189 -30.69 -2.25 16.84
CA LYS A 189 -30.30 -0.83 16.80
C LYS A 189 -28.79 -0.66 16.63
N LEU A 190 -27.99 -1.46 17.34
CA LEU A 190 -26.53 -1.44 17.22
C LEU A 190 -26.08 -1.90 15.83
N GLU A 191 -26.65 -3.00 15.30
CA GLU A 191 -26.36 -3.49 13.95
C GLU A 191 -26.67 -2.46 12.87
N MET A 192 -27.85 -1.82 12.94
CA MET A 192 -28.22 -0.72 12.03
C MET A 192 -27.25 0.46 12.15
N SER A 193 -26.83 0.81 13.36
CA SER A 193 -25.91 1.93 13.59
C SER A 193 -24.52 1.64 13.01
N ILE A 194 -24.00 0.43 13.22
CA ILE A 194 -22.73 -0.02 12.64
C ILE A 194 -22.80 0.00 11.11
N SER A 195 -23.87 -0.56 10.53
CA SER A 195 -24.07 -0.58 9.08
C SER A 195 -24.07 0.83 8.48
N ASN A 196 -24.85 1.75 9.05
CA ASN A 196 -24.93 3.15 8.60
C ASN A 196 -23.59 3.89 8.68
N LEU A 197 -22.77 3.63 9.71
CA LEU A 197 -21.45 4.24 9.84
C LEU A 197 -20.45 3.64 8.86
N CYS A 198 -20.45 2.31 8.68
CA CYS A 198 -19.58 1.63 7.71
C CYS A 198 -19.85 2.10 6.26
N MET A 199 -21.08 2.47 5.91
CA MET A 199 -21.39 3.04 4.59
C MET A 199 -20.69 4.37 4.29
N GLN A 200 -20.20 5.07 5.30
CA GLN A 200 -19.45 6.33 5.15
C GLN A 200 -17.93 6.10 5.02
N ASP A 201 -17.45 4.88 5.26
CA ASP A 201 -16.05 4.51 5.10
C ASP A 201 -15.80 4.08 3.64
N PRO A 202 -14.94 4.80 2.89
CA PRO A 202 -14.69 4.49 1.49
C PRO A 202 -13.99 3.13 1.29
N GLU A 203 -13.15 2.68 2.22
CA GLU A 203 -12.48 1.38 2.10
C GLU A 203 -13.48 0.24 2.31
N PHE A 204 -14.35 0.37 3.32
CA PHE A 204 -15.42 -0.60 3.54
C PHE A 204 -16.35 -0.67 2.33
N TRP A 205 -16.80 0.49 1.83
CA TRP A 205 -17.69 0.55 0.68
C TRP A 205 -17.05 -0.05 -0.58
N TYR A 206 -15.76 0.22 -0.82
CA TYR A 206 -15.03 -0.36 -1.94
C TYR A 206 -15.04 -1.89 -1.90
N VAL A 207 -14.65 -2.50 -0.78
CA VAL A 207 -14.65 -3.97 -0.63
C VAL A 207 -16.05 -4.55 -0.72
N PHE A 208 -17.03 -3.91 -0.05
CA PHE A 208 -18.42 -4.31 -0.08
C PHE A 208 -18.95 -4.39 -1.52
N MET A 209 -18.70 -3.35 -2.32
CA MET A 209 -19.17 -3.30 -3.70
C MET A 209 -18.42 -4.27 -4.64
N LEU A 210 -17.16 -4.60 -4.37
CA LEU A 210 -16.46 -5.68 -5.07
C LEU A 210 -17.11 -7.05 -4.79
N GLU A 211 -17.46 -7.34 -3.54
CA GLU A 211 -18.14 -8.59 -3.18
C GLU A 211 -19.54 -8.67 -3.80
N VAL A 212 -20.28 -7.56 -3.81
CA VAL A 212 -21.57 -7.46 -4.51
C VAL A 212 -21.42 -7.72 -6.01
N ALA A 213 -20.40 -7.13 -6.65
CA ALA A 213 -20.12 -7.35 -8.07
C ALA A 213 -19.82 -8.82 -8.37
N ALA A 214 -18.89 -9.44 -7.63
CA ALA A 214 -18.55 -10.85 -7.77
C ALA A 214 -19.74 -11.78 -7.50
N GLY A 215 -20.59 -11.42 -6.53
CA GLY A 215 -21.84 -12.12 -6.26
C GLY A 215 -22.84 -12.03 -7.42
N ALA A 216 -22.96 -10.86 -8.07
CA ALA A 216 -23.82 -10.64 -9.22
C ALA A 216 -23.30 -11.37 -10.48
N ASP A 217 -21.99 -11.35 -10.72
CA ASP A 217 -21.35 -12.11 -11.80
C ASP A 217 -21.65 -13.61 -11.68
N ARG A 218 -21.53 -14.18 -10.47
CA ARG A 218 -21.87 -15.59 -10.19
C ARG A 218 -23.32 -15.94 -10.49
N ARG A 219 -24.23 -14.96 -10.46
CA ARG A 219 -25.65 -15.13 -10.78
C ARG A 219 -26.00 -14.78 -12.23
N GLY A 220 -25.04 -14.29 -13.02
CA GLY A 220 -25.29 -13.77 -14.37
C GLY A 220 -26.03 -12.44 -14.43
N ASP A 221 -26.06 -11.67 -13.33
CA ASP A 221 -26.70 -10.34 -13.27
C ASP A 221 -25.68 -9.25 -13.63
N GLU A 222 -25.48 -9.07 -14.94
CA GLU A 222 -24.46 -8.15 -15.49
C GLU A 222 -24.70 -6.69 -15.11
N ASP A 223 -25.97 -6.24 -15.04
CA ASP A 223 -26.32 -4.86 -14.74
C ASP A 223 -25.97 -4.50 -13.30
N THR A 224 -26.32 -5.38 -12.35
CA THR A 224 -25.93 -5.21 -10.94
C THR A 224 -24.42 -5.25 -10.78
N ALA A 225 -23.73 -6.17 -11.46
CA ALA A 225 -22.27 -6.27 -11.39
C ALA A 225 -21.59 -5.00 -11.93
N LYS A 226 -22.06 -4.48 -13.06
CA LYS A 226 -21.55 -3.24 -13.66
C LYS A 226 -21.78 -2.03 -12.77
N LYS A 227 -22.98 -1.87 -12.21
CA LYS A 227 -23.28 -0.80 -11.26
C LYS A 227 -22.39 -0.89 -10.03
N ALA A 228 -22.23 -2.09 -9.48
CA ALA A 228 -21.43 -2.30 -8.29
C ALA A 228 -19.94 -1.98 -8.53
N ARG A 229 -19.38 -2.36 -9.67
CA ARG A 229 -18.02 -1.97 -10.09
C ARG A 229 -17.87 -0.46 -10.24
N LEU A 230 -18.89 0.24 -10.73
CA LEU A 230 -18.86 1.71 -10.83
C LEU A 230 -18.81 2.38 -9.45
N ASP A 231 -19.66 1.93 -8.54
CA ASP A 231 -19.68 2.41 -7.15
C ASP A 231 -18.37 2.09 -6.42
N ALA A 232 -17.78 0.90 -6.66
CA ALA A 232 -16.46 0.54 -6.15
C ALA A 232 -15.38 1.51 -6.68
N LYS A 233 -15.39 1.82 -7.98
CA LYS A 233 -14.46 2.81 -8.57
C LYS A 233 -14.63 4.21 -7.98
N GLU A 234 -15.86 4.62 -7.66
CA GLU A 234 -16.12 5.91 -7.00
C GLU A 234 -15.50 5.95 -5.59
N ALA A 235 -15.71 4.91 -4.79
CA ALA A 235 -15.11 4.82 -3.47
C ALA A 235 -13.57 4.74 -3.54
N ARG A 236 -13.00 3.97 -4.48
CA ARG A 236 -11.55 3.86 -4.71
C ARG A 236 -10.89 5.23 -4.93
N ARG A 237 -11.56 6.16 -5.62
CA ARG A 237 -11.06 7.54 -5.84
C ARG A 237 -10.97 8.37 -4.55
N CYS A 238 -11.67 7.97 -3.49
CA CYS A 238 -11.64 8.64 -2.20
C CYS A 238 -10.58 8.05 -1.25
N ILE A 239 -9.95 6.93 -1.61
CA ILE A 239 -8.96 6.23 -0.80
C ILE A 239 -7.55 6.74 -1.19
N PRO A 240 -6.88 7.57 -0.37
CA PRO A 240 -5.65 8.25 -0.80
C PRO A 240 -4.53 7.29 -1.21
N GLN A 241 -4.36 6.18 -0.49
CA GLN A 241 -3.33 5.18 -0.77
C GLN A 241 -3.50 4.49 -2.13
N LEU A 242 -4.70 4.43 -2.69
CA LEU A 242 -4.97 3.83 -4.01
C LEU A 242 -4.90 4.85 -5.16
N ASN A 243 -4.52 6.10 -4.88
CA ASN A 243 -4.47 7.21 -5.85
C ASN A 243 -3.09 7.87 -5.92
N MET A 244 -2.02 7.09 -5.75
CA MET A 244 -0.62 7.55 -5.79
C MET A 244 0.08 7.28 -7.12
N HIS A 245 -0.62 6.81 -8.16
CA HIS A 245 -0.03 6.45 -9.46
C HIS A 245 0.82 7.58 -10.07
N GLY A 246 1.93 7.25 -10.72
CA GLY A 246 2.76 8.15 -11.52
C GLY A 246 4.11 8.49 -10.88
N LEU A 247 4.74 9.58 -11.32
CA LEU A 247 6.09 9.97 -10.91
C LEU A 247 6.11 10.64 -9.53
N TRP A 248 7.15 10.32 -8.76
CA TRP A 248 7.47 10.88 -7.45
C TRP A 248 8.97 11.00 -7.29
N VAL A 249 9.42 12.00 -6.51
CA VAL A 249 10.85 12.23 -6.22
C VAL A 249 11.06 12.21 -4.71
N GLY A 250 12.11 11.52 -4.27
CA GLY A 250 12.54 11.47 -2.88
C GLY A 250 14.07 11.47 -2.74
N LYS A 251 14.57 11.90 -1.57
CA LYS A 251 16.01 11.98 -1.30
C LYS A 251 16.53 10.69 -0.64
N TYR A 252 17.34 9.92 -1.36
CA TYR A 252 17.92 8.65 -0.93
C TYR A 252 19.31 8.85 -0.28
N GLY A 253 19.33 9.59 0.83
CA GLY A 253 20.57 9.80 1.60
C GLY A 253 21.66 10.52 0.80
N THR A 254 22.83 9.87 0.69
CA THR A 254 24.02 10.37 -0.02
C THR A 254 23.91 10.31 -1.54
N HIS A 255 23.03 9.46 -2.08
CA HIS A 255 22.79 9.35 -3.52
C HIS A 255 22.02 10.55 -4.09
N GLY A 256 21.45 11.38 -3.22
CA GLY A 256 20.72 12.58 -3.63
C GLY A 256 19.25 12.28 -3.97
N TYR A 257 18.70 12.97 -4.96
CA TYR A 257 17.30 12.84 -5.33
C TYR A 257 17.11 11.76 -6.37
N GLU A 258 16.20 10.83 -6.10
CA GLU A 258 15.81 9.79 -7.04
C GLU A 258 14.32 9.88 -7.35
N MET A 259 13.99 9.56 -8.59
CA MET A 259 12.64 9.53 -9.12
C MET A 259 12.16 8.08 -9.18
N VAL A 260 10.95 7.84 -8.70
CA VAL A 260 10.25 6.56 -8.78
C VAL A 260 8.93 6.72 -9.52
N ASN A 261 8.52 5.67 -10.24
CA ASN A 261 7.19 5.55 -10.82
C ASN A 261 6.37 4.60 -9.97
N ILE A 262 5.23 5.08 -9.49
CA ILE A 262 4.29 4.31 -8.69
C ILE A 262 3.24 3.71 -9.62
N THR A 263 3.14 2.38 -9.60
CA THR A 263 2.10 1.61 -10.26
C THR A 263 1.39 0.70 -9.26
N TYR A 264 0.27 0.11 -9.68
CA TYR A 264 -0.49 -0.84 -8.89
C TYR A 264 -0.60 -2.15 -9.65
N VAL A 265 -0.43 -3.26 -8.94
CA VAL A 265 -0.54 -4.63 -9.47
C VAL A 265 -1.47 -5.47 -8.60
N GLY A 266 -1.89 -6.63 -9.10
CA GLY A 266 -2.82 -7.55 -8.42
C GLY A 266 -4.24 -7.53 -9.03
N GLU A 267 -5.05 -8.53 -8.67
CA GLU A 267 -6.43 -8.69 -9.18
C GLU A 267 -7.32 -7.48 -8.87
N HIS A 268 -7.04 -6.79 -7.76
CA HIS A 268 -7.78 -5.62 -7.32
C HIS A 268 -6.93 -4.33 -7.31
N GLU A 269 -5.76 -4.33 -7.97
CA GLU A 269 -4.82 -3.20 -8.04
C GLU A 269 -4.47 -2.62 -6.66
N ASP A 270 -4.21 -3.49 -5.68
CA ASP A 270 -4.03 -3.14 -4.28
C ASP A 270 -2.60 -3.34 -3.78
N VAL A 271 -1.69 -3.85 -4.62
CA VAL A 271 -0.27 -3.87 -4.34
C VAL A 271 0.40 -2.72 -5.06
N LEU A 272 0.92 -1.76 -4.30
CA LEU A 272 1.71 -0.67 -4.83
C LEU A 272 3.13 -1.15 -5.14
N VAL A 273 3.64 -0.76 -6.30
CA VAL A 273 5.01 -1.03 -6.75
C VAL A 273 5.68 0.29 -7.12
N ALA A 274 6.84 0.57 -6.53
CA ALA A 274 7.64 1.75 -6.79
C ALA A 274 8.90 1.37 -7.57
N THR A 275 8.93 1.67 -8.86
CA THR A 275 10.07 1.35 -9.74
C THR A 275 10.98 2.58 -9.89
N LYS A 276 12.29 2.40 -9.73
CA LYS A 276 13.30 3.46 -9.94
C LYS A 276 13.30 3.91 -11.40
N VAL A 277 13.00 5.18 -11.63
CA VAL A 277 13.09 5.83 -12.95
C VAL A 277 14.47 6.45 -13.12
N THR A 278 14.97 7.08 -12.06
CA THR A 278 16.40 7.29 -11.87
C THR A 278 16.85 6.28 -10.81
N GLY A 279 18.00 5.67 -11.04
CA GLY A 279 18.58 4.69 -10.14
C GLY A 279 19.96 5.13 -9.67
N ASP A 280 20.42 4.45 -8.63
CA ASP A 280 21.73 4.65 -8.05
C ASP A 280 22.56 3.35 -8.21
N GLN A 281 23.79 3.35 -7.71
CA GLN A 281 24.69 2.20 -7.78
C GLN A 281 24.20 0.99 -6.95
N ASN A 282 23.32 1.23 -5.97
CA ASN A 282 22.80 0.20 -5.07
C ASN A 282 21.48 -0.37 -5.59
N VAL A 283 20.55 0.44 -6.08
CA VAL A 283 19.30 0.01 -6.71
C VAL A 283 19.16 0.74 -8.05
N PRO A 284 19.52 0.07 -9.16
CA PRO A 284 19.62 0.72 -10.45
C PRO A 284 18.26 1.04 -11.07
N ARG A 285 18.30 1.83 -12.14
CA ARG A 285 17.12 2.23 -12.90
C ARG A 285 16.40 0.98 -13.43
N GLY A 286 15.08 0.97 -13.30
CA GLY A 286 14.22 -0.15 -13.72
C GLY A 286 13.92 -1.14 -12.61
N GLU A 287 14.69 -1.15 -11.52
CA GLU A 287 14.47 -2.02 -10.37
C GLU A 287 13.40 -1.49 -9.42
N VAL A 288 12.81 -2.38 -8.63
CA VAL A 288 11.74 -2.03 -7.70
C VAL A 288 12.31 -1.56 -6.37
N SER A 289 12.24 -0.25 -6.10
CA SER A 289 12.72 0.30 -4.83
C SER A 289 11.92 -0.21 -3.62
N PHE A 290 10.60 -0.29 -3.73
CA PHE A 290 9.76 -0.83 -2.67
C PHE A 290 8.39 -1.27 -3.19
N THR A 291 7.74 -2.17 -2.44
CA THR A 291 6.36 -2.61 -2.65
C THR A 291 5.55 -2.43 -1.36
N CYS A 292 4.25 -2.19 -1.47
CA CYS A 292 3.36 -2.05 -0.32
C CYS A 292 2.04 -2.77 -0.57
N ASN A 293 1.60 -3.54 0.42
CA ASN A 293 0.26 -4.13 0.39
C ASN A 293 -0.73 -3.09 0.92
N LEU A 294 -1.59 -2.60 0.03
CA LEU A 294 -2.65 -1.63 0.30
C LEU A 294 -4.04 -2.26 0.19
N SER A 295 -4.13 -3.60 0.20
CA SER A 295 -5.40 -4.31 0.26
C SER A 295 -6.24 -3.69 1.38
N PRO A 296 -7.48 -3.25 1.09
CA PRO A 296 -8.30 -2.60 2.09
C PRO A 296 -8.48 -3.57 3.24
N ARG A 297 -7.95 -3.21 4.40
CA ARG A 297 -8.04 -4.06 5.57
C ARG A 297 -9.36 -3.76 6.21
N LEU A 298 -10.25 -4.73 6.17
CA LEU A 298 -11.37 -4.75 7.08
C LEU A 298 -10.74 -4.87 8.47
N GLN A 299 -10.57 -3.72 9.15
CA GLN A 299 -9.78 -3.51 10.39
C GLN A 299 -10.13 -4.46 11.55
N PHE A 300 -11.08 -5.35 11.34
CA PHE A 300 -11.72 -6.20 12.31
C PHE A 300 -11.17 -7.62 12.34
N GLN A 301 -10.20 -7.97 11.49
CA GLN A 301 -9.80 -9.37 11.30
C GLN A 301 -8.30 -9.68 11.47
N SER A 302 -7.40 -8.70 11.55
CA SER A 302 -5.98 -9.03 11.63
C SER A 302 -5.17 -8.13 12.57
N ALA A 303 -4.54 -8.78 13.55
CA ALA A 303 -3.54 -8.20 14.45
C ALA A 303 -2.28 -7.68 13.73
N SER A 304 -2.14 -7.92 12.41
CA SER A 304 -0.99 -7.52 11.60
C SER A 304 -1.13 -6.15 10.94
N SER A 305 -2.20 -5.39 11.22
CA SER A 305 -2.33 -4.01 10.75
C SER A 305 -1.58 -3.03 11.65
N LEU A 306 -0.74 -2.21 11.03
CA LEU A 306 0.00 -1.18 11.73
C LEU A 306 -0.97 -0.06 12.15
N GLU A 307 -1.02 0.22 13.44
CA GLU A 307 -1.74 1.37 13.98
C GLU A 307 -1.26 2.67 13.31
N PRO A 308 -2.19 3.59 12.94
CA PRO A 308 -1.85 4.92 12.46
C PRO A 308 -0.95 5.67 13.45
N ILE A 309 -0.06 6.53 12.94
CA ILE A 309 0.77 7.38 13.81
C ILE A 309 -0.11 8.52 14.32
N GLU A 310 -0.27 8.61 15.64
CA GLU A 310 -0.87 9.78 16.27
C GLU A 310 0.19 10.87 16.45
N LEU A 311 -0.04 12.01 15.82
CA LEU A 311 0.81 13.19 15.94
C LEU A 311 0.44 13.99 17.20
N ASN A 312 1.45 14.56 17.85
CA ASN A 312 1.23 15.53 18.92
C ASN A 312 0.53 16.81 18.38
N ALA A 313 -0.04 17.62 19.26
CA ALA A 313 -0.83 18.80 18.85
C ALA A 313 -0.06 19.79 17.96
N ARG A 314 1.26 19.98 18.20
CA ARG A 314 2.12 20.88 17.40
C ARG A 314 2.31 20.34 15.98
N ALA A 315 2.67 19.06 15.85
CA ALA A 315 2.84 18.40 14.57
C ALA A 315 1.50 18.29 13.84
N ALA A 316 0.42 17.97 14.54
CA ALA A 316 -0.92 17.90 13.94
C ALA A 316 -1.35 19.24 13.35
N LYS A 317 -1.06 20.35 14.03
CA LYS A 317 -1.29 21.70 13.50
C LYS A 317 -0.42 22.00 12.28
N GLN A 318 0.83 21.54 12.25
CA GLN A 318 1.73 21.73 11.12
C GLN A 318 1.29 20.94 9.88
N TRP A 319 0.86 19.69 10.06
CA TRP A 319 0.47 18.80 8.97
C TRP A 319 -1.02 18.88 8.60
N GLY A 320 -1.82 19.54 9.42
CA GLY A 320 -3.28 19.62 9.26
C GLY A 320 -3.99 18.27 9.48
N LYS A 321 -3.34 17.32 10.14
CA LYS A 321 -3.88 15.99 10.45
C LYS A 321 -3.36 15.50 11.78
N ARG A 322 -4.21 14.89 12.60
CA ARG A 322 -3.82 14.24 13.85
C ARG A 322 -3.26 12.84 13.62
N TYR A 323 -3.72 12.16 12.57
CA TYR A 323 -3.34 10.78 12.31
C TYR A 323 -2.73 10.57 10.93
N LEU A 324 -1.65 9.78 10.87
CA LEU A 324 -1.00 9.37 9.63
C LEU A 324 -1.21 7.87 9.38
N PRO A 325 -1.93 7.49 8.30
CA PRO A 325 -2.10 6.09 7.92
C PRO A 325 -0.77 5.39 7.66
N ARG A 326 -0.68 4.12 8.06
CA ARG A 326 0.48 3.25 7.87
C ARG A 326 0.10 1.98 7.12
N HIS A 327 0.97 1.57 6.20
CA HIS A 327 0.84 0.32 5.48
C HIS A 327 2.17 -0.43 5.50
N SER A 328 2.10 -1.74 5.70
CA SER A 328 3.28 -2.60 5.62
C SER A 328 3.74 -2.72 4.16
N GLY A 329 5.04 -2.68 3.96
CA GLY A 329 5.66 -2.90 2.67
C GLY A 329 7.00 -3.61 2.82
N LYS A 330 7.66 -3.83 1.68
CA LYS A 330 9.03 -4.31 1.62
C LYS A 330 9.85 -3.37 0.75
N GLY A 331 10.98 -2.93 1.27
CA GLY A 331 11.94 -2.10 0.54
C GLY A 331 13.09 -2.95 0.05
N GLN A 332 13.54 -2.71 -1.18
CA GLN A 332 14.71 -3.34 -1.72
C GLN A 332 15.96 -2.58 -1.27
N VAL A 333 16.99 -3.33 -0.87
CA VAL A 333 18.35 -2.81 -0.62
C VAL A 333 19.36 -3.73 -1.29
N ALA A 334 20.49 -3.18 -1.69
CA ALA A 334 21.62 -3.97 -2.16
C ALA A 334 22.93 -3.21 -1.90
N SER A 335 24.05 -3.91 -1.96
CA SER A 335 25.38 -3.31 -1.98
C SER A 335 25.66 -2.65 -3.34
N GLU A 336 26.76 -1.92 -3.44
CA GLU A 336 27.19 -1.26 -4.67
C GLU A 336 27.30 -2.27 -5.83
N GLY A 337 26.86 -1.86 -7.02
CA GLY A 337 26.73 -2.73 -8.18
C GLY A 337 25.52 -3.67 -8.10
N TYR A 338 24.50 -3.32 -7.31
CA TYR A 338 23.29 -4.12 -7.07
C TYR A 338 23.57 -5.55 -6.55
N GLN A 339 24.67 -5.71 -5.79
CA GLN A 339 25.07 -7.01 -5.25
C GLN A 339 24.29 -7.35 -3.98
N ASN A 340 23.97 -8.63 -3.77
CA ASN A 340 23.24 -9.12 -2.61
C ASN A 340 21.89 -8.39 -2.39
N ALA A 341 21.16 -8.18 -3.48
CA ALA A 341 19.85 -7.54 -3.43
C ALA A 341 18.89 -8.35 -2.53
N GLN A 342 18.35 -7.69 -1.51
CA GLN A 342 17.45 -8.28 -0.53
C GLN A 342 16.26 -7.38 -0.24
N TRP A 343 15.15 -8.01 0.15
CA TRP A 343 13.96 -7.31 0.60
C TRP A 343 13.98 -7.17 2.11
N MET A 344 13.74 -5.95 2.59
CA MET A 344 13.64 -5.63 4.01
C MET A 344 12.25 -5.13 4.35
N ASP A 345 11.81 -5.38 5.58
CA ASP A 345 10.54 -4.85 6.04
C ASP A 345 10.54 -3.32 6.07
N GLY A 346 9.47 -2.75 5.55
CA GLY A 346 9.30 -1.32 5.48
C GLY A 346 7.87 -0.89 5.70
N GLN A 347 7.68 0.43 5.78
CA GLN A 347 6.39 1.03 6.06
C GLN A 347 6.16 2.22 5.16
N LEU A 348 5.01 2.22 4.49
CA LEU A 348 4.49 3.39 3.80
C LEU A 348 3.66 4.21 4.78
N ILE A 349 3.97 5.50 4.88
CA ILE A 349 3.28 6.47 5.73
C ILE A 349 2.72 7.57 4.83
N LEU A 350 1.42 7.82 4.92
CA LEU A 350 0.76 8.87 4.12
C LEU A 350 0.74 10.19 4.87
N VAL A 351 1.27 11.25 4.26
CA VAL A 351 1.39 12.59 4.85
C VAL A 351 0.73 13.62 3.94
N GLY A 352 -0.60 13.66 3.98
CA GLY A 352 -1.39 14.60 3.17
C GLY A 352 -1.25 14.33 1.67
N ARG A 353 -0.51 15.21 0.97
CA ARG A 353 -0.19 15.09 -0.47
C ARG A 353 1.15 14.39 -0.74
N PHE A 354 1.92 14.15 0.31
CA PHE A 354 3.20 13.47 0.28
C PHE A 354 3.03 12.08 0.89
N PHE A 355 4.01 11.23 0.68
CA PHE A 355 4.14 10.01 1.47
C PHE A 355 5.61 9.81 1.80
N SER A 356 5.89 8.94 2.77
CA SER A 356 7.25 8.48 3.02
C SER A 356 7.28 6.96 3.07
N PHE A 357 8.41 6.39 2.69
CA PHE A 357 8.71 4.98 2.91
C PHE A 357 9.87 4.87 3.91
N ALA A 358 9.69 4.06 4.94
CA ALA A 358 10.68 3.81 5.98
C ALA A 358 11.16 2.36 5.91
N TRP A 359 12.46 2.14 5.73
CA TRP A 359 13.14 0.85 5.83
C TRP A 359 13.47 0.60 7.30
N LEU A 360 12.73 -0.30 7.95
CA LEU A 360 12.76 -0.41 9.42
C LEU A 360 14.11 -0.86 9.97
N PRO A 361 14.77 -1.92 9.45
CA PRO A 361 15.97 -2.43 10.14
C PRO A 361 17.18 -1.49 10.00
N ILE A 362 17.19 -0.60 9.00
CA ILE A 362 18.24 0.41 8.82
C ILE A 362 17.81 1.82 9.26
N SER A 363 16.59 1.98 9.78
CA SER A 363 16.01 3.26 10.22
C SER A 363 16.13 4.39 9.18
N HIS A 364 16.06 4.03 7.88
CA HIS A 364 16.15 4.99 6.79
C HIS A 364 14.75 5.38 6.32
N GLN A 365 14.45 6.67 6.22
CA GLN A 365 13.16 7.17 5.77
C GLN A 365 13.32 8.16 4.62
N VAL A 366 12.60 7.91 3.54
CA VAL A 366 12.58 8.77 2.35
C VAL A 366 11.19 9.39 2.19
N PHE A 367 11.14 10.72 2.08
CA PHE A 367 9.93 11.46 1.77
C PHE A 367 9.80 11.68 0.26
N PHE A 368 8.61 11.42 -0.26
CA PHE A 368 8.28 11.50 -1.67
C PHE A 368 7.28 12.62 -1.95
N GLY A 369 7.61 13.46 -2.92
CA GLY A 369 6.75 14.52 -3.45
C GLY A 369 6.52 14.38 -4.94
N ARG A 370 5.43 14.96 -5.43
CA ARG A 370 5.18 15.08 -6.87
C ARG A 370 6.18 16.08 -7.46
N PRO A 371 7.02 15.68 -8.43
CA PRO A 371 7.95 16.60 -9.07
C PRO A 371 7.22 17.56 -10.01
N SER A 372 7.80 18.73 -10.25
CA SER A 372 7.36 19.61 -11.33
C SER A 372 7.80 19.02 -12.68
N PRO A 373 7.11 19.33 -13.79
CA PRO A 373 7.53 18.88 -15.12
C PRO A 373 8.97 19.27 -15.47
N GLU A 374 9.41 20.47 -15.07
CA GLU A 374 10.77 20.97 -15.28
C GLU A 374 11.80 20.13 -14.52
N LEU A 375 11.49 19.79 -13.25
CA LEU A 375 12.34 18.93 -12.44
C LEU A 375 12.44 17.52 -13.05
N VAL A 376 11.34 16.95 -13.53
CA VAL A 376 11.35 15.65 -14.22
C VAL A 376 12.29 15.69 -15.42
N LEU A 377 12.15 16.70 -16.28
CA LEU A 377 13.01 16.85 -17.46
C LEU A 377 14.48 17.04 -17.09
N LYS A 378 14.75 17.81 -16.03
CA LYS A 378 16.12 18.02 -15.52
C LYS A 378 16.72 16.69 -15.06
N MET A 379 16.03 15.95 -14.20
CA MET A 379 16.50 14.67 -13.66
C MET A 379 16.73 13.62 -14.76
N LEU A 380 15.84 13.55 -15.76
CA LEU A 380 16.01 12.63 -16.90
C LEU A 380 17.24 12.98 -17.74
N LYS A 381 17.48 14.28 -18.01
CA LYS A 381 18.66 14.73 -18.76
C LYS A 381 19.97 14.47 -18.00
N GLU A 382 20.01 14.77 -16.71
CA GLU A 382 21.18 14.54 -15.86
C GLU A 382 21.51 13.05 -15.78
N HIS A 383 20.50 12.20 -15.61
CA HIS A 383 20.69 10.76 -15.59
C HIS A 383 21.22 10.20 -16.92
N GLU A 384 20.71 10.67 -18.07
CA GLU A 384 21.23 10.28 -19.39
C GLU A 384 22.67 10.75 -19.63
N GLN A 385 23.04 11.92 -19.11
CA GLN A 385 24.41 12.41 -19.20
C GLN A 385 25.36 11.58 -18.34
N ASN A 386 24.94 11.20 -17.13
CA ASN A 386 25.73 10.36 -16.25
C ASN A 386 25.90 8.95 -16.82
N SER A 387 24.84 8.32 -17.35
CA SER A 387 24.96 7.00 -17.98
C SER A 387 25.86 7.00 -19.21
N LYS A 388 25.87 8.08 -19.99
CA LYS A 388 26.82 8.24 -21.11
C LYS A 388 28.26 8.39 -20.63
N LYS A 389 28.50 9.14 -19.55
CA LYS A 389 29.84 9.27 -18.95
C LYS A 389 30.35 7.92 -18.44
N ASP A 390 29.50 7.14 -17.80
CA ASP A 390 29.85 5.81 -17.29
C ASP A 390 30.15 4.84 -18.43
N ASN A 391 29.36 4.85 -19.51
CA ASN A 391 29.64 4.04 -20.69
C ASN A 391 30.96 4.42 -21.36
N VAL A 392 31.27 5.72 -21.48
CA VAL A 392 32.54 6.19 -22.04
C VAL A 392 33.71 5.79 -21.14
N ALA A 393 33.57 5.92 -19.82
CA ALA A 393 34.59 5.46 -18.86
C ALA A 393 34.78 3.94 -18.93
N SER A 394 33.71 3.17 -19.07
CA SER A 394 33.77 1.72 -19.24
C SER A 394 34.48 1.33 -20.55
N MET A 395 34.16 1.99 -21.68
CA MET A 395 34.86 1.76 -22.94
C MET A 395 36.33 2.15 -22.87
N ARG A 396 36.67 3.24 -22.16
CA ARG A 396 38.05 3.65 -21.94
C ARG A 396 38.84 2.57 -21.19
N ARG A 397 38.29 2.01 -20.10
CA ARG A 397 38.96 0.93 -19.35
C ARG A 397 39.18 -0.32 -20.21
N VAL A 398 38.20 -0.71 -21.02
CA VAL A 398 38.35 -1.85 -21.94
C VAL A 398 39.44 -1.58 -22.98
N ALA A 399 39.47 -0.37 -23.55
CA ALA A 399 40.50 0.02 -24.51
C ALA A 399 41.90 0.05 -23.87
N GLU A 400 42.03 0.54 -22.63
CA GLU A 400 43.27 0.51 -21.85
C GLU A 400 43.73 -0.93 -21.61
N THR A 401 42.82 -1.82 -21.17
CA THR A 401 43.16 -3.26 -20.97
C THR A 401 43.56 -3.94 -22.28
N MET A 402 42.92 -3.60 -23.40
CA MET A 402 43.29 -4.13 -24.72
C MET A 402 44.66 -3.62 -25.19
N MET A 403 44.95 -2.33 -24.98
CA MET A 403 46.26 -1.76 -25.32
C MET A 403 47.38 -2.32 -24.44
N ASP A 404 47.14 -2.47 -23.14
CA ASP A 404 48.11 -3.11 -22.23
C ASP A 404 48.36 -4.56 -22.66
N GLY A 405 47.32 -5.32 -22.98
CA GLY A 405 47.46 -6.68 -23.50
C GLY A 405 48.22 -6.76 -24.82
N ALA A 406 47.97 -5.82 -25.75
CA ALA A 406 48.71 -5.75 -27.01
C ALA A 406 50.19 -5.39 -26.80
N TYR A 407 50.46 -4.42 -25.92
CA TYR A 407 51.82 -4.01 -25.56
C TYR A 407 52.64 -5.16 -24.98
N TRP A 408 52.07 -5.94 -24.04
CA TRP A 408 52.76 -7.11 -23.48
C TRP A 408 52.99 -8.22 -24.52
N ASN A 409 52.04 -8.46 -25.42
CA ASN A 409 52.20 -9.46 -26.50
C ASN A 409 53.30 -9.08 -27.50
N GLU A 410 53.45 -7.78 -27.83
CA GLU A 410 54.56 -7.31 -28.67
C GLU A 410 55.90 -7.49 -27.97
N GLN A 411 55.97 -7.22 -26.67
CA GLN A 411 57.21 -7.38 -25.89
C GLN A 411 57.62 -8.87 -25.73
N GLU A 412 56.67 -9.79 -25.52
CA GLU A 412 56.96 -11.23 -25.49
C GLU A 412 57.39 -11.78 -26.86
N ALA A 413 56.89 -11.22 -27.95
CA ALA A 413 57.32 -11.59 -29.31
C ALA A 413 58.78 -11.18 -29.59
N ASP A 414 59.20 -10.03 -29.07
CA ASP A 414 60.59 -9.55 -29.21
C ASP A 414 61.57 -10.35 -28.32
N ASP A 415 61.14 -10.81 -27.13
CA ASP A 415 61.97 -11.69 -26.29
C ASP A 415 62.16 -13.09 -26.87
N PHE A 416 61.26 -13.55 -27.75
CA PHE A 416 61.37 -14.85 -28.42
C PHE A 416 62.56 -14.92 -29.40
N PHE A 417 63.01 -13.78 -29.95
CA PHE A 417 64.17 -13.71 -30.84
C PHE A 417 65.51 -13.54 -30.12
N ASN A 418 65.51 -13.19 -28.83
CA ASN A 418 66.71 -13.00 -28.03
C ASN A 418 67.12 -14.21 -27.18
N GLN A 419 66.46 -15.38 -27.35
CA GLN A 419 67.03 -16.65 -26.86
C GLN A 419 68.15 -17.12 -27.80
N GLU A 420 69.28 -16.40 -27.77
CA GLU A 420 70.56 -16.94 -28.21
C GLU A 420 70.95 -18.11 -27.30
N GLY A 421 70.92 -19.34 -27.82
CA GLY A 421 71.60 -20.47 -27.20
C GLY A 421 70.84 -21.79 -27.19
N CYS A 422 70.49 -22.33 -28.36
CA CYS A 422 70.12 -23.75 -28.53
C CYS A 422 70.43 -24.25 -29.95
N PHE A 423 71.68 -24.04 -30.40
CA PHE A 423 72.29 -24.88 -31.42
C PHE A 423 73.77 -25.05 -31.06
N GLU A 424 74.05 -26.07 -30.25
CA GLU A 424 75.35 -26.76 -30.21
C GLU A 424 75.15 -28.20 -30.67
#